data_AF-A0A2S9JW07-F1
#
_entry.id   AF-A0A2S9JW07-F1
#
_cell.length_a   1.000
_cell.length_b   1.000
_cell.length_c   1.000
_cell.angle_alpha   90.00
_cell.angle_beta   90.00
_cell.angle_gamma   90.00
#
_symmetry.space_group_name_H-M   'P 1'
#
loop_
_entity.id
_entity.type
_entity.pdbx_description
1 polymer ?
#
loop_
_entity_poly.entity_id
_entity_poly.type
_entity_poly.pdbx_seq_one_letter_code
_entity_poly.pdbx_strand_id
1 'polypeptide(L)'
;MAWKFRRRVKIIPGVHLNFSKSGISTSIGVKGASVTLGSSGAYLNTSIPGLGIYNRRKLSNGVKSSASAPALPQNNSYPCESRGNIFSADVHEITSQDMQGIKEAILLARQQRATLHSDLLGIQNALRTTLLKKTLSYLLLYGLIKLSVNFIFLISDNNCVI
;
A
#
# COMPACT_ATOMS: atom_id res chain seq x y z
N MET A 1 13.46 37.08 22.44
CA MET A 1 13.80 36.90 21.01
C MET A 1 14.55 35.58 20.86
N ALA A 2 13.89 34.48 20.49
CA ALA A 2 14.54 33.16 20.44
C ALA A 2 14.60 32.65 19.00
N TRP A 3 15.80 32.37 18.49
CA TRP A 3 15.99 31.74 17.18
C TRP A 3 15.44 30.31 17.19
N LYS A 4 14.53 30.01 16.26
CA LYS A 4 13.95 28.67 16.06
C LYS A 4 14.60 28.02 14.85
N PHE A 5 15.47 27.04 15.08
CA PHE A 5 16.05 26.23 14.01
C PHE A 5 15.13 25.06 13.64
N ARG A 6 14.68 25.05 12.38
CA ARG A 6 13.97 23.92 11.77
C ARG A 6 14.42 23.77 10.32
N ARG A 7 14.96 22.60 9.97
CA ARG A 7 15.40 22.28 8.59
C ARG A 7 14.77 20.95 8.15
N ARG A 8 14.17 20.91 6.97
CA ARG A 8 13.68 19.67 6.34
C ARG A 8 14.57 19.35 5.14
N VAL A 9 15.12 18.15 5.08
CA VAL A 9 15.94 17.66 3.98
C VAL A 9 15.24 16.47 3.31
N LYS A 10 15.18 16.47 1.98
CA LYS A 10 14.66 15.35 1.17
C LYS A 10 15.85 14.44 0.84
N ILE A 11 15.79 13.18 1.27
CA ILE A 11 16.85 12.20 0.98
C ILE A 11 16.52 11.48 -0.33
N ILE A 12 15.32 10.89 -0.37
CA ILE A 12 14.75 10.21 -1.54
C ILE A 12 13.26 10.58 -1.68
N PRO A 13 12.63 10.38 -2.86
CA PRO A 13 11.18 10.54 -2.97
C PRO A 13 10.46 9.68 -1.93
N GLY A 14 9.58 10.31 -1.15
CA GLY A 14 8.84 9.65 -0.07
C GLY A 14 9.57 9.57 1.27
N VAL A 15 10.84 9.99 1.38
CA VAL A 15 11.56 10.04 2.67
C VAL A 15 12.11 11.44 2.96
N HIS A 16 11.67 11.99 4.07
CA HIS A 16 12.06 13.32 4.55
C HIS A 16 12.69 13.23 5.94
N LEU A 17 13.81 13.92 6.12
CA LEU A 17 14.47 14.08 7.40
C LEU A 17 14.19 15.49 7.94
N ASN A 18 13.66 15.59 9.15
CA ASN A 18 13.35 16.85 9.80
C ASN A 18 14.30 17.05 10.99
N PHE A 19 15.01 18.16 10.99
CA PHE A 19 15.88 18.62 12.07
C PHE A 19 15.19 19.77 12.80
N SER A 20 15.11 19.68 14.12
CA SER A 20 14.52 20.71 14.98
C SER A 20 15.24 20.77 16.32
N LYS A 21 14.93 21.77 17.16
CA LYS A 21 15.43 21.85 18.54
C LYS A 21 15.15 20.58 19.36
N SER A 22 14.04 19.89 19.10
CA SER A 22 13.62 18.67 19.79
C SER A 22 14.30 17.39 19.27
N GLY A 23 15.21 17.50 18.30
CA GLY A 23 15.94 16.38 17.70
C GLY A 23 15.60 16.13 16.23
N ILE A 24 15.99 14.94 15.78
CA ILE A 24 15.86 14.45 14.39
C ILE A 24 14.62 13.55 14.29
N SER A 25 13.80 13.75 13.25
CA SER A 25 12.69 12.86 12.93
C SER A 25 12.62 12.53 11.44
N THR A 26 12.31 11.28 11.11
CA THR A 26 12.15 10.79 9.74
C THR A 26 10.67 10.63 9.41
N SER A 27 10.28 10.98 8.19
CA SER A 27 8.95 10.72 7.65
C SER A 27 9.11 9.90 6.38
N ILE A 28 8.45 8.75 6.32
CA ILE A 28 8.57 7.75 5.26
C ILE A 28 7.17 7.45 4.73
N GLY A 29 6.93 7.65 3.43
CA GLY A 29 5.70 7.24 2.76
C GLY A 29 5.20 8.21 1.70
N VAL A 30 4.01 7.91 1.18
CA VAL A 30 3.36 8.64 0.09
C VAL A 30 2.14 9.39 0.61
N LYS A 31 1.52 10.22 -0.25
CA LYS A 31 0.24 10.85 0.07
C LYS A 31 -0.80 9.76 0.36
N GLY A 32 -1.42 9.81 1.54
CA GLY A 32 -2.42 8.84 1.98
C GLY A 32 -1.90 7.70 2.85
N ALA A 33 -0.59 7.43 2.88
CA ALA A 33 0.01 6.44 3.77
C ALA A 33 1.45 6.82 4.11
N SER A 34 1.69 7.31 5.33
CA SER A 34 3.04 7.70 5.79
C SER A 34 3.27 7.37 7.25
N VAL A 35 4.52 7.11 7.60
CA VAL A 35 4.98 6.84 8.96
C VAL A 35 5.98 7.92 9.36
N THR A 36 5.84 8.47 10.55
CA THR A 36 6.78 9.44 11.14
C THR A 36 7.45 8.83 12.36
N LEU A 37 8.78 8.78 12.37
CA LEU A 37 9.59 8.29 13.48
C LEU A 37 10.35 9.47 14.09
N GLY A 38 10.29 9.63 15.41
CA GLY A 38 11.03 10.69 16.12
C GLY A 38 11.03 10.48 17.63
N SER A 39 11.54 11.47 18.37
CA SER A 39 11.68 11.41 19.83
C SER A 39 10.36 11.17 20.57
N SER A 40 9.21 11.57 20.01
CA SER A 40 7.88 11.34 20.59
C SER A 40 7.26 9.97 20.23
N GLY A 41 7.99 9.10 19.53
CA GLY A 41 7.56 7.78 19.07
C GLY A 41 7.24 7.70 17.57
N ALA A 42 6.81 6.51 17.15
CA ALA A 42 6.39 6.23 15.78
C ALA A 42 4.89 6.53 15.59
N TYR A 43 4.53 7.19 14.49
CA TYR A 43 3.14 7.49 14.14
C TYR A 43 2.85 7.02 12.72
N LEU A 44 1.75 6.31 12.52
CA LEU A 44 1.22 5.93 11.22
C LEU A 44 0.04 6.83 10.87
N ASN A 45 0.15 7.48 9.72
CA ASN A 45 -0.86 8.35 9.15
C ASN A 45 -1.43 7.68 7.90
N THR A 46 -2.73 7.45 7.89
CA THR A 46 -3.48 6.93 6.75
C THR A 46 -4.58 7.89 6.40
N SER A 47 -4.77 8.19 5.12
CA SER A 47 -5.85 9.06 4.67
C SER A 47 -6.27 8.73 3.25
N ILE A 48 -7.55 8.97 2.96
CA ILE A 48 -8.07 8.86 1.60
C ILE A 48 -7.99 10.25 0.97
N PRO A 49 -7.11 10.46 -0.03
CA PRO A 49 -7.00 11.76 -0.68
C PRO A 49 -8.33 12.12 -1.36
N GLY A 50 -8.77 13.36 -1.19
CA GLY A 50 -10.01 13.88 -1.78
C GLY A 50 -11.26 13.74 -0.91
N LEU A 51 -11.31 12.81 0.05
CA LEU A 51 -12.50 12.58 0.89
C LEU A 51 -12.44 13.25 2.27
N GLY A 52 -11.31 13.86 2.65
CA GLY A 52 -11.13 14.45 3.98
C GLY A 52 -11.02 13.45 5.14
N ILE A 53 -11.06 12.15 4.86
CA ILE A 53 -10.97 11.08 5.86
C ILE A 53 -9.50 10.79 6.15
N TYR A 54 -9.09 10.97 7.41
CA TYR A 54 -7.74 10.65 7.88
C TYR A 54 -7.77 9.93 9.23
N ASN A 55 -6.79 9.06 9.47
CA ASN A 55 -6.57 8.34 10.71
C ASN A 55 -5.08 8.40 11.08
N ARG A 56 -4.80 8.74 12.34
CA ARG A 56 -3.45 8.80 12.90
C ARG A 56 -3.36 7.85 14.10
N ARG A 57 -2.44 6.89 14.04
CA ARG A 57 -2.19 5.92 15.11
C ARG A 57 -0.77 6.04 15.62
N LYS A 58 -0.58 6.01 16.94
CA LYS A 58 0.76 5.95 17.55
C LYS A 58 1.17 4.48 17.69
N LEU A 59 2.32 4.13 17.14
CA LEU A 59 2.96 2.83 17.29
C LEU A 59 3.85 2.89 18.53
N SER A 60 3.26 2.85 19.72
CA SER A 60 3.99 2.60 20.96
C SER A 60 4.09 1.10 21.19
N ASN A 61 5.27 0.58 21.52
CA ASN A 61 5.47 -0.80 21.94
C ASN A 61 4.61 -1.10 23.18
N GLY A 62 3.45 -1.67 22.94
CA GLY A 62 2.49 -2.09 23.93
C GLY A 62 1.33 -2.68 23.16
N VAL A 63 1.19 -4.00 23.24
CA VAL A 63 0.04 -4.74 22.70
C VAL A 63 -1.22 -4.16 23.32
N LYS A 64 -1.78 -3.16 22.66
CA LYS A 64 -3.16 -2.73 22.81
C LYS A 64 -3.66 -2.59 21.39
N SER A 65 -4.25 -3.68 20.91
CA SER A 65 -5.19 -3.67 19.80
C SER A 65 -6.37 -2.78 20.19
N SER A 66 -6.16 -1.48 20.21
CA SER A 66 -7.25 -0.52 20.11
C SER A 66 -7.65 -0.52 18.65
N ALA A 67 -8.49 -1.49 18.29
CA ALA A 67 -9.48 -1.28 17.27
C ALA A 67 -10.35 -0.10 17.72
N SER A 68 -9.84 1.13 17.54
CA SER A 68 -10.66 2.32 17.50
C SER A 68 -11.43 2.29 16.19
N ALA A 69 -12.44 1.40 16.14
CA ALA A 69 -13.65 1.69 15.42
C ALA A 69 -14.25 2.95 16.07
N PRO A 70 -14.73 3.93 15.29
CA PRO A 70 -15.49 5.03 15.86
C PRO A 70 -16.68 4.44 16.62
N ALA A 71 -16.78 4.72 17.92
CA ALA A 71 -17.96 4.39 18.68
C ALA A 71 -19.14 5.15 18.05
N LEU A 72 -20.07 4.40 17.47
CA LEU A 72 -21.39 4.90 17.11
C LEU A 72 -22.06 5.40 18.41
N PRO A 73 -22.79 6.53 18.39
CA PRO A 73 -23.54 6.97 19.54
C PRO A 73 -24.63 5.92 19.84
N GLN A 74 -24.48 5.18 20.94
CA GLN A 74 -25.58 4.41 21.51
C GLN A 74 -26.45 5.36 22.34
N ASN A 75 -27.60 5.76 21.79
CA ASN A 75 -28.76 6.03 22.61
C ASN A 75 -30.04 5.93 21.76
N ASN A 76 -30.80 4.87 21.99
CA ASN A 76 -32.25 4.93 22.17
C ASN A 76 -32.71 3.55 22.62
N SER A 77 -33.12 3.47 23.88
CA SER A 77 -33.80 2.32 24.47
C SER A 77 -35.22 2.28 23.91
N TYR A 78 -35.53 1.32 23.05
CA TYR A 78 -36.91 1.02 22.65
C TYR A 78 -37.42 -0.15 23.52
N PRO A 79 -38.63 -0.08 24.10
CA PRO A 79 -39.23 -1.23 24.77
C PRO A 79 -39.54 -2.31 23.72
N CYS A 80 -38.98 -3.50 23.87
CA CYS A 80 -39.27 -4.63 23.00
C CYS A 80 -40.57 -5.30 23.47
N GLU A 81 -41.67 -5.03 22.77
CA GLU A 81 -42.84 -5.90 22.81
C GLU A 81 -42.49 -7.23 22.13
N SER A 82 -42.72 -8.31 22.88
CA SER A 82 -42.64 -9.69 22.39
C SER A 82 -43.54 -9.89 21.17
N ARG A 83 -42.95 -10.03 19.98
CA ARG A 83 -43.60 -10.66 18.83
C ARG A 83 -42.66 -11.58 18.09
N GLY A 84 -42.74 -12.87 18.46
CA GLY A 84 -42.57 -14.00 17.54
C GLY A 84 -41.14 -14.34 17.12
N ASN A 85 -40.86 -15.63 17.08
CA ASN A 85 -39.63 -16.20 16.54
C ASN A 85 -39.43 -15.73 15.08
N ILE A 86 -38.31 -15.03 14.82
CA ILE A 86 -37.88 -14.73 13.45
C ILE A 86 -37.29 -16.03 12.88
N PHE A 87 -38.08 -16.73 12.07
CA PHE A 87 -37.58 -17.82 11.23
C PHE A 87 -36.80 -17.23 10.06
N SER A 88 -35.56 -17.68 9.85
CA SER A 88 -34.78 -17.41 8.65
C SER A 88 -35.39 -18.17 7.47
N ALA A 89 -36.35 -17.55 6.76
CA ALA A 89 -36.79 -18.03 5.47
C ALA A 89 -35.72 -17.77 4.39
N ASP A 90 -35.78 -18.51 3.29
CA ASP A 90 -34.80 -18.46 2.22
C ASP A 90 -34.80 -17.07 1.55
N VAL A 91 -33.60 -16.59 1.17
CA VAL A 91 -33.36 -15.20 0.68
C VAL A 91 -34.22 -14.84 -0.54
N HIS A 92 -34.78 -15.84 -1.21
CA HIS A 92 -35.62 -15.69 -2.39
C HIS A 92 -37.08 -15.30 -2.12
N GLU A 93 -37.58 -15.40 -0.89
CA GLU A 93 -39.00 -15.08 -0.57
C GLU A 93 -39.19 -13.71 0.11
N ILE A 94 -38.12 -13.02 0.52
CA ILE A 94 -38.20 -11.82 1.39
C ILE A 94 -38.13 -10.50 0.61
N THR A 95 -37.82 -10.51 -0.70
CA THR A 95 -37.63 -9.26 -1.46
C THR A 95 -38.92 -8.80 -2.14
N SER A 96 -39.45 -7.65 -1.71
CA SER A 96 -40.51 -6.93 -2.42
C SER A 96 -39.99 -6.43 -3.78
N GLN A 97 -40.93 -6.27 -4.72
CA GLN A 97 -40.70 -5.99 -6.16
C GLN A 97 -39.83 -4.75 -6.43
N ASP A 98 -39.67 -3.85 -5.45
CA ASP A 98 -38.97 -2.56 -5.56
C ASP A 98 -37.44 -2.63 -5.33
N MET A 99 -36.94 -3.76 -4.80
CA MET A 99 -35.52 -3.91 -4.39
C MET A 99 -34.67 -4.75 -5.37
N GLN A 100 -35.21 -5.10 -6.53
CA GLN A 100 -34.54 -5.94 -7.53
C GLN A 100 -33.30 -5.26 -8.12
N GLY A 101 -33.35 -3.95 -8.39
CA GLY A 101 -32.20 -3.21 -8.92
C GLY A 101 -31.01 -3.18 -7.96
N ILE A 102 -31.25 -3.14 -6.65
CA ILE A 102 -30.19 -3.17 -5.63
C ILE A 102 -29.58 -4.58 -5.55
N LYS A 103 -30.39 -5.64 -5.66
CA LYS A 103 -29.91 -7.02 -5.75
C LYS A 103 -28.98 -7.19 -6.95
N GLU A 104 -29.38 -6.70 -8.13
CA GLU A 104 -28.57 -6.77 -9.35
C GLU A 104 -27.27 -5.98 -9.21
N ALA A 105 -27.31 -4.76 -8.64
CA ALA A 105 -26.11 -3.97 -8.39
C ALA A 105 -25.13 -4.65 -7.44
N ILE A 106 -25.62 -5.28 -6.37
CA ILE A 106 -24.77 -6.02 -5.42
C ILE A 106 -24.15 -7.25 -6.09
N LEU A 107 -24.92 -7.98 -6.89
CA LEU A 107 -24.45 -9.16 -7.61
C LEU A 107 -23.39 -8.78 -8.65
N LEU A 108 -23.64 -7.73 -9.44
CA LEU A 108 -22.70 -7.18 -10.42
C LEU A 108 -21.41 -6.67 -9.78
N ALA A 109 -21.50 -5.91 -8.67
CA ALA A 109 -20.31 -5.43 -7.96
C ALA A 109 -19.46 -6.61 -7.42
N ARG A 110 -20.12 -7.68 -6.96
CA ARG A 110 -19.43 -8.90 -6.51
C ARG A 110 -18.72 -9.60 -7.67
N GLN A 111 -19.35 -9.66 -8.84
CA GLN A 111 -18.76 -10.25 -10.04
C GLN A 111 -17.58 -9.41 -10.57
N GLN A 112 -17.72 -8.09 -10.61
CA GLN A 112 -16.64 -7.17 -10.99
C GLN A 112 -15.41 -7.31 -10.07
N ARG A 113 -15.63 -7.51 -8.77
CA ARG A 113 -14.52 -7.75 -7.82
C ARG A 113 -13.67 -8.97 -8.19
N ALA A 114 -14.28 -10.04 -8.72
CA ALA A 114 -13.54 -11.23 -9.15
C ALA A 114 -12.67 -10.92 -10.39
N THR A 115 -13.18 -10.13 -11.34
CA THR A 115 -12.42 -9.73 -12.54
C THR A 115 -11.22 -8.84 -12.21
N LEU A 116 -11.37 -7.89 -11.27
CA LEU A 116 -10.26 -7.05 -10.83
C LEU A 116 -9.13 -7.85 -10.17
N HIS A 117 -9.47 -8.97 -9.52
CA HIS A 117 -8.47 -9.84 -8.92
C HIS A 117 -7.58 -10.50 -9.99
N SER A 118 -8.16 -10.97 -11.10
CA SER A 118 -7.38 -11.53 -12.21
C SER A 118 -6.53 -10.48 -12.92
N ASP A 119 -7.02 -9.24 -13.07
CA ASP A 119 -6.27 -8.16 -13.73
C ASP A 119 -5.02 -7.76 -12.92
N LEU A 120 -5.14 -7.70 -11.59
CA LEU A 120 -4.00 -7.44 -10.72
C LEU A 120 -2.92 -8.52 -10.85
N LEU A 121 -3.31 -9.79 -10.96
CA LEU A 121 -2.37 -10.89 -11.20
C LEU A 121 -1.71 -10.77 -12.57
N GLY A 122 -2.46 -10.40 -13.61
CA GLY A 122 -1.95 -10.14 -14.95
C GLY A 122 -0.89 -9.04 -14.97
N ILE A 123 -1.16 -7.90 -14.31
CA ILE A 123 -0.23 -6.77 -14.21
C ILE A 123 1.04 -7.18 -13.44
N GLN A 124 0.91 -7.92 -12.33
CA GLN A 124 2.06 -8.42 -11.56
C GLN A 124 2.97 -9.32 -12.42
N ASN A 125 2.38 -10.23 -13.20
CA ASN A 125 3.14 -11.09 -14.10
C ASN A 125 3.78 -10.30 -15.25
N ALA A 126 3.10 -9.31 -15.82
CA ALA A 126 3.65 -8.42 -16.83
C ALA A 126 4.84 -7.60 -16.31
N LEU A 127 4.77 -7.09 -15.07
CA LEU A 127 5.89 -6.41 -14.43
C LEU A 127 7.08 -7.34 -14.20
N ARG A 128 6.84 -8.55 -13.70
CA ARG A 128 7.90 -9.57 -13.50
C ARG A 128 8.58 -9.94 -14.81
N THR A 129 7.81 -10.21 -15.88
CA THR A 129 8.37 -10.55 -17.20
C THR A 129 9.18 -9.41 -17.79
N THR A 130 8.73 -8.15 -17.64
CA THR A 130 9.46 -6.97 -18.12
C THR A 130 10.77 -6.77 -17.38
N LEU A 131 10.76 -6.93 -16.05
CA LEU A 131 11.99 -6.88 -15.25
C LEU A 131 12.96 -8.00 -15.63
N LEU A 132 12.48 -9.23 -15.83
CA LEU A 132 13.32 -10.35 -16.28
C LEU A 132 13.91 -10.13 -17.67
N LYS A 133 13.14 -9.60 -18.62
CA LYS A 133 13.64 -9.24 -19.95
C LYS A 133 14.74 -8.17 -19.87
N LYS A 134 14.56 -7.15 -19.02
CA LYS A 134 15.56 -6.12 -18.76
C LYS A 134 16.85 -6.72 -18.17
N THR A 135 16.74 -7.59 -17.16
CA THR A 135 17.91 -8.23 -16.55
C THR A 135 18.64 -9.14 -17.53
N LEU A 136 17.91 -9.93 -18.32
CA LEU A 136 18.50 -10.79 -19.34
C LEU A 136 19.23 -9.99 -20.42
N SER A 137 18.64 -8.88 -20.87
CA SER A 137 19.28 -7.97 -21.83
C SER A 137 20.62 -7.42 -21.31
N TYR A 138 20.68 -6.97 -20.04
CA TYR A 138 21.93 -6.49 -19.44
C TYR A 138 22.95 -7.60 -19.24
N LEU A 139 22.49 -8.80 -18.82
CA LEU A 139 23.37 -9.95 -18.62
C LEU A 139 23.98 -10.42 -19.94
N LEU A 140 23.22 -10.39 -21.04
CA LEU A 140 23.69 -10.73 -22.38
C LEU A 140 24.73 -9.71 -22.88
N LEU A 141 24.44 -8.40 -22.73
CA LEU A 141 25.39 -7.32 -23.06
C LEU A 141 26.71 -7.46 -22.29
N TYR A 142 26.64 -7.64 -20.96
CA TYR A 142 27.83 -7.83 -20.14
C TYR A 142 28.61 -9.10 -20.50
N GLY A 143 27.90 -10.20 -20.76
CA GLY A 143 28.48 -11.47 -21.19
C GLY A 143 29.24 -11.35 -22.51
N LEU A 144 28.65 -10.71 -23.52
CA LEU A 144 29.29 -10.47 -24.82
C LEU A 144 30.51 -9.57 -24.71
N ILE A 145 30.42 -8.47 -23.95
CA ILE A 145 31.56 -7.55 -23.74
C ILE A 145 32.70 -8.25 -22.99
N LYS A 146 32.40 -9.04 -21.96
CA LYS A 146 33.42 -9.81 -21.24
C LYS A 146 34.07 -10.84 -22.15
N LEU A 147 33.28 -11.55 -22.98
CA LEU A 147 33.78 -12.53 -23.92
C LEU A 147 34.68 -11.87 -24.99
N SER A 148 34.29 -10.72 -25.53
CA SER A 148 35.09 -9.99 -26.53
C SER A 148 36.39 -9.44 -25.97
N VAL A 149 36.39 -8.87 -24.76
CA VAL A 149 37.62 -8.38 -24.11
C VAL A 149 38.60 -9.51 -23.87
N ASN A 150 38.12 -10.65 -23.35
CA ASN A 150 38.98 -11.80 -23.09
C ASN A 150 39.52 -12.41 -24.39
N PHE A 151 38.71 -12.46 -25.45
CA PHE A 151 39.13 -12.95 -26.78
C PHE A 151 40.14 -12.02 -27.46
N ILE A 152 39.98 -10.69 -27.34
CA ILE A 152 40.95 -9.71 -27.84
C ILE A 152 42.29 -9.82 -27.10
N PHE A 153 42.27 -10.01 -25.77
CA PHE A 153 43.48 -10.21 -25.00
C PHE A 153 44.21 -11.50 -25.41
N LEU A 154 43.46 -12.59 -25.61
CA LEU A 154 43.99 -13.87 -26.11
C LEU A 154 44.57 -13.75 -27.52
N ILE A 155 43.99 -12.94 -28.41
CA ILE A 155 44.55 -12.67 -29.75
C ILE A 155 45.81 -11.80 -29.64
N SER A 156 45.83 -10.81 -28.76
CA SER A 156 46.99 -9.92 -28.56
C SER A 156 48.21 -10.68 -28.05
N ASP A 157 48.03 -11.62 -27.11
CA ASP A 157 49.13 -12.44 -26.59
C ASP A 157 49.69 -13.43 -27.64
N ASN A 158 48.86 -13.92 -28.56
CA ASN A 158 49.29 -14.82 -29.63
C ASN A 158 49.93 -14.09 -30.83
N ASN A 159 49.79 -12.77 -30.94
CA ASN A 159 50.35 -11.97 -32.05
C ASN A 159 51.61 -11.17 -31.64
N CYS A 160 52.10 -11.37 -30.41
CA CYS A 160 53.30 -10.74 -29.85
C CYS A 160 54.48 -11.74 -29.76
N VAL A 161 54.61 -12.62 -30.76
CA VAL A 161 55.77 -13.52 -30.94
C VAL A 161 56.03 -13.65 -32.44
N ILE A 162 56.49 -12.59 -33.11
CA ILE A 162 57.41 -12.61 -34.27
C ILE A 162 58.25 -11.34 -34.19
#